data_AF-A0A2X2UEC1-F1
#
_entry.id   AF-A0A2X2UEC1-F1
#
_cell.length_a   1.000
_cell.length_b   1.000
_cell.length_c   1.000
_cell.angle_alpha   90.00
_cell.angle_beta   90.00
_cell.angle_gamma   90.00
#
_symmetry.space_group_name_H-M   'P 1'
#
loop_
_entity.id
_entity.type
_entity.pdbx_description
1 polymer ?
#
loop_
_entity_poly.entity_id
_entity_poly.type
_entity_poly.pdbx_seq_one_letter_code
_entity_poly.pdbx_strand_id
1 'polypeptide(L)'
;MEVRYIMIFLGVYHRNLSNDKADFAIVQEKLKSRQRPGQSGEPSMFAGLLKCGECGKSLTVRYTNAKHPQQIYSCKTYNAYGKQHCSQHRIEFNTLYTLVLNKIRECAAAALMDGEAVADRLTDTCQNEQKDQREALERSLTKDEERIEVLEKMVLRLYEDMVAGRITDANFNLLLSKTQKEQAELRAKVEDGRKRLADEIRLAVDARQWVESIQEYRDITELDAATLNRLIKEIVVHETIDSDKTRHISIEIHFNLKPIPEVEQVTA
;
A
#
# COMPACT_ATOMS: atom_id res chain seq x y z
N MET A 1 25.47 -17.04 -6.78
CA MET A 1 24.49 -15.94 -6.68
C MET A 1 25.17 -14.89 -5.81
N GLU A 2 25.75 -13.88 -6.43
CA GLU A 2 26.40 -12.80 -5.70
C GLU A 2 25.33 -11.74 -5.42
N VAL A 3 24.83 -11.68 -4.19
CA VAL A 3 23.89 -10.64 -3.76
C VAL A 3 24.70 -9.36 -3.58
N ARG A 4 24.91 -8.64 -4.68
CA ARG A 4 25.55 -7.32 -4.66
C ARG A 4 24.49 -6.28 -5.01
N TYR A 5 24.36 -5.30 -4.12
CA TYR A 5 23.42 -4.18 -4.09
C TYR A 5 22.04 -4.45 -3.49
N ILE A 6 21.95 -4.15 -2.19
CA ILE A 6 20.69 -3.97 -1.45
C ILE A 6 20.40 -2.47 -1.48
N MET A 7 19.59 -2.03 -2.44
CA MET A 7 19.11 -0.64 -2.49
C MET A 7 17.80 -0.57 -1.71
N ILE A 8 17.88 -0.04 -0.49
CA ILE A 8 16.75 0.00 0.46
C ILE A 8 16.00 1.32 0.27
N PHE A 9 14.84 1.28 -0.36
CA PHE A 9 13.89 2.39 -0.39
C PHE A 9 12.89 2.28 0.76
N LEU A 10 12.71 3.37 1.48
CA LEU A 10 11.58 3.59 2.40
C LEU A 10 10.39 4.06 1.55
N GLY A 11 9.82 3.15 0.77
CA GLY A 11 8.61 3.44 -0.02
C GLY A 11 7.38 3.46 0.89
N VAL A 12 6.50 4.44 0.70
CA VAL A 12 5.28 4.59 1.51
C VAL A 12 4.08 4.54 0.57
N TYR A 13 3.60 3.32 0.29
CA TYR A 13 2.37 3.16 -0.47
C TYR A 13 1.16 3.26 0.48
N HIS A 14 0.07 3.91 0.08
CA HIS A 14 -1.19 3.89 0.84
C HIS A 14 -2.15 2.81 0.33
N ARG A 15 -2.85 2.13 1.23
CA ARG A 15 -4.10 1.41 0.91
C ARG A 15 -5.09 1.76 2.00
N ASN A 16 -6.10 2.54 1.64
CA ASN A 16 -7.11 3.10 2.53
C ASN A 16 -7.72 2.03 3.43
N LEU A 17 -7.50 2.19 4.73
CA LEU A 17 -8.30 1.63 5.81
C LEU A 17 -8.36 2.72 6.87
N SER A 18 -9.54 3.02 7.39
CA SER A 18 -9.73 4.00 8.46
C SER A 18 -9.01 3.56 9.75
N ASN A 19 -8.96 4.44 10.76
CA ASN A 19 -8.26 4.22 12.03
C ASN A 19 -9.21 3.79 13.17
N ASP A 20 -10.39 3.26 12.86
CA ASP A 20 -11.32 2.83 13.91
C ASP A 20 -10.84 1.52 14.57
N LYS A 21 -11.22 1.29 15.84
CA LYS A 21 -11.02 -0.02 16.51
C LYS A 21 -11.62 -1.18 15.69
N ALA A 22 -12.66 -0.90 14.91
CA ALA A 22 -13.23 -1.81 13.93
C ALA A 22 -12.24 -2.15 12.79
N ASP A 23 -11.46 -1.18 12.31
CA ASP A 23 -10.44 -1.40 11.29
C ASP A 23 -9.27 -2.24 11.79
N PHE A 24 -8.87 -2.09 13.06
CA PHE A 24 -7.83 -2.95 13.63
C PHE A 24 -8.29 -4.41 13.67
N ALA A 25 -9.51 -4.68 14.11
CA ALA A 25 -10.10 -6.02 14.06
C ALA A 25 -10.17 -6.55 12.61
N ILE A 26 -10.57 -5.72 11.64
CA ILE A 26 -10.60 -6.07 10.22
C ILE A 26 -9.19 -6.30 9.65
N VAL A 27 -8.18 -5.54 10.08
CA VAL A 27 -6.78 -5.72 9.69
C VAL A 27 -6.24 -7.03 10.27
N GLN A 28 -6.51 -7.34 11.54
CA GLN A 28 -6.19 -8.63 12.16
C GLN A 28 -6.92 -9.80 11.48
N GLU A 29 -8.18 -9.63 11.08
CA GLU A 29 -8.96 -10.59 10.29
C GLU A 29 -8.36 -10.78 8.88
N LYS A 30 -7.93 -9.69 8.24
CA LYS A 30 -7.26 -9.70 6.94
C LYS A 30 -5.85 -10.30 7.03
N LEU A 31 -5.15 -10.11 8.14
CA LEU A 31 -3.85 -10.74 8.44
C LEU A 31 -4.02 -12.25 8.61
N LYS A 32 -5.02 -12.69 9.40
CA LYS A 32 -5.39 -14.11 9.55
C LYS A 32 -5.79 -14.75 8.21
N SER A 33 -6.58 -14.07 7.38
CA SER A 33 -6.98 -14.60 6.06
C SER A 33 -5.87 -14.61 5.01
N ARG A 34 -4.79 -13.82 5.19
CA ARG A 34 -3.57 -13.86 4.34
C ARG A 34 -2.65 -15.04 4.68
N GLN A 35 -2.74 -15.57 5.90
CA GLN A 35 -1.96 -16.71 6.35
C GLN A 35 -2.61 -18.02 5.88
N ARG A 36 -2.14 -18.53 4.73
CA ARG A 36 -2.45 -19.91 4.34
C ARG A 36 -1.43 -20.84 5.00
N PRO A 37 -1.88 -21.88 5.73
CA PRO A 37 -0.97 -22.89 6.29
C PRO A 37 -0.11 -23.50 5.19
N GLY A 38 1.20 -23.62 5.44
CA GLY A 38 2.07 -24.44 4.60
C GLY A 38 1.79 -25.94 4.79
N GLN A 39 2.56 -26.80 4.10
CA GLN A 39 2.49 -28.25 4.32
C GLN A 39 2.79 -28.68 5.77
N SER A 40 3.49 -27.86 6.54
CA SER A 40 3.79 -28.05 7.97
C SER A 40 2.67 -27.61 8.91
N GLY A 41 1.57 -27.03 8.41
CA GLY A 41 0.46 -26.50 9.22
C GLY A 41 0.69 -25.10 9.78
N GLU A 42 1.93 -24.61 9.83
CA GLU A 42 2.25 -23.25 10.30
C GLU A 42 2.42 -22.27 9.12
N PRO A 43 1.86 -21.05 9.22
CA PRO A 43 2.06 -20.01 8.23
C PRO A 43 3.47 -19.43 8.32
N SER A 44 4.03 -19.05 7.16
CA SER A 44 5.34 -18.40 7.10
C SER A 44 5.35 -17.06 7.82
N MET A 45 6.45 -16.72 8.49
CA MET A 45 6.64 -15.42 9.14
C MET A 45 6.39 -14.22 8.20
N PHE A 46 6.79 -14.33 6.93
CA PHE A 46 6.57 -13.29 5.91
C PHE A 46 5.31 -13.52 5.06
N ALA A 47 4.40 -14.40 5.49
CA ALA A 47 3.19 -14.72 4.75
C ALA A 47 2.33 -13.46 4.52
N GLY A 48 1.98 -13.20 3.27
CA GLY A 48 1.17 -12.05 2.89
C GLY A 48 1.91 -10.71 2.80
N LEU A 49 3.20 -10.65 3.20
CA LEU A 49 4.01 -9.43 3.15
C LEU A 49 4.84 -9.32 1.86
N LEU A 50 5.26 -10.44 1.26
CA LEU A 50 6.18 -10.42 0.12
C LEU A 50 5.49 -10.20 -1.22
N LYS A 51 6.02 -9.27 -2.02
CA LYS A 51 5.59 -8.91 -3.38
C LYS A 51 6.74 -9.01 -4.37
N CYS A 52 6.42 -9.36 -5.61
CA CYS A 52 7.34 -9.34 -6.72
C CYS A 52 7.37 -7.94 -7.34
N GLY A 53 8.56 -7.37 -7.50
CA GLY A 53 8.77 -6.05 -8.08
C GLY A 53 8.45 -5.95 -9.57
N GLU A 54 8.50 -7.07 -10.31
CA GLU A 54 8.18 -7.08 -11.75
C GLU A 54 6.68 -7.29 -12.01
N CYS A 55 6.06 -8.33 -11.42
CA CYS A 55 4.66 -8.70 -11.73
C CYS A 55 3.63 -8.29 -10.65
N GLY A 56 4.08 -7.74 -9.53
CA GLY A 56 3.22 -7.31 -8.41
C GLY A 56 2.52 -8.44 -7.63
N LYS A 57 2.67 -9.71 -8.04
CA LYS A 57 2.07 -10.87 -7.34
C LYS A 57 2.91 -11.27 -6.13
N SER A 58 2.30 -12.03 -5.20
CA SER A 58 2.99 -12.48 -4.00
C SER A 58 4.09 -13.50 -4.27
N LEU A 59 5.09 -13.57 -3.39
CA LEU A 59 6.04 -14.68 -3.34
C LEU A 59 5.47 -15.81 -2.47
N THR A 60 5.75 -17.05 -2.85
CA THR A 60 5.34 -18.26 -2.12
C THR A 60 6.54 -18.97 -1.53
N VAL A 61 6.36 -19.52 -0.32
CA VAL A 61 7.35 -20.38 0.34
C VAL A 61 7.57 -21.66 -0.46
N ARG A 62 8.82 -22.03 -0.66
CA ARG A 62 9.25 -23.34 -1.14
C ARG A 62 10.51 -23.79 -0.40
N TYR A 63 10.90 -25.03 -0.61
CA TYR A 63 12.15 -25.59 -0.11
C TYR A 63 13.08 -25.90 -1.28
N THR A 64 14.39 -25.78 -1.05
CA THR A 64 15.39 -26.19 -2.04
C THR A 64 15.47 -27.71 -2.14
N ASN A 65 15.82 -28.22 -3.31
CA ASN A 65 16.01 -29.66 -3.54
C ASN A 65 17.42 -30.14 -3.13
N ALA A 66 18.02 -29.52 -2.11
CA ALA A 66 19.35 -29.86 -1.62
C ALA A 66 19.29 -30.95 -0.54
N LYS A 67 20.43 -31.57 -0.22
CA LYS A 67 20.56 -32.55 0.88
C LYS A 67 20.05 -32.00 2.22
N HIS A 68 20.22 -30.70 2.42
CA HIS A 68 19.63 -29.94 3.52
C HIS A 68 18.71 -28.88 2.92
N PRO A 69 17.40 -29.15 2.80
CA PRO A 69 16.44 -28.22 2.21
C PRO A 69 16.43 -26.90 2.97
N GLN A 70 16.59 -25.80 2.24
CA GLN A 70 16.51 -24.44 2.79
C GLN A 70 15.18 -23.81 2.40
N GLN A 71 14.59 -23.06 3.31
CA GLN A 71 13.37 -22.30 3.04
C GLN A 71 13.68 -21.09 2.15
N ILE A 72 12.93 -20.95 1.07
CA ILE A 72 13.06 -19.88 0.09
C ILE A 72 11.70 -19.27 -0.23
N TYR A 73 11.71 -18.02 -0.67
CA TYR A 73 10.58 -17.34 -1.29
C TYR A 73 10.83 -17.18 -2.78
N SER A 74 9.79 -17.38 -3.59
CA SER A 74 9.89 -17.24 -5.06
C SER A 74 8.57 -16.75 -5.65
N CYS A 75 8.64 -15.98 -6.74
CA CYS A 75 7.48 -15.38 -7.37
C CYS A 75 6.43 -16.42 -7.78
N LYS A 76 5.18 -16.24 -7.34
CA LYS A 76 4.08 -17.16 -7.70
C LYS A 76 3.84 -17.26 -9.20
N THR A 77 3.96 -16.15 -9.93
CA THR A 77 3.74 -16.08 -11.37
C THR A 77 4.79 -16.91 -12.12
N TYR A 78 6.07 -16.73 -11.76
CA TYR A 78 7.15 -17.56 -12.31
C TYR A 78 6.90 -19.05 -12.03
N ASN A 79 6.44 -19.37 -10.83
CA ASN A 79 6.24 -20.76 -10.41
C ASN A 79 5.13 -21.46 -11.21
N ALA A 80 4.09 -20.71 -11.58
CA ALA A 80 2.95 -21.23 -12.32
C ALA A 80 3.16 -21.22 -13.84
N TYR A 81 3.80 -20.17 -14.37
CA TYR A 81 3.83 -19.89 -15.81
C TYR A 81 5.24 -19.80 -16.41
N GLY A 82 6.29 -19.83 -15.57
CA GLY A 82 7.68 -19.83 -16.02
C GLY A 82 8.23 -18.46 -16.41
N LYS A 83 9.46 -18.47 -16.94
CA LYS A 83 10.29 -17.27 -17.19
C LYS A 83 9.71 -16.26 -18.18
N GLN A 84 8.74 -16.66 -18.99
CA GLN A 84 8.11 -15.78 -19.99
C GLN A 84 7.17 -14.76 -19.34
N HIS A 85 6.77 -14.98 -18.09
CA HIS A 85 5.81 -14.13 -17.39
C HIS A 85 6.40 -13.37 -16.22
N CYS A 86 7.55 -13.82 -15.69
CA CYS A 86 8.29 -13.16 -14.62
C CYS A 86 9.65 -13.85 -14.44
N SER A 87 10.66 -13.16 -13.92
CA SER A 87 11.88 -13.81 -13.39
C SER A 87 11.60 -14.50 -12.04
N GLN A 88 12.55 -15.29 -11.51
CA GLN A 88 12.23 -16.12 -10.33
C GLN A 88 11.92 -15.31 -9.08
N HIS A 89 12.49 -14.11 -8.96
CA HIS A 89 12.46 -13.25 -7.76
C HIS A 89 12.63 -14.08 -6.50
N ARG A 90 13.83 -14.64 -6.37
CA ARG A 90 14.11 -15.65 -5.35
C ARG A 90 14.98 -15.07 -4.25
N ILE A 91 14.52 -15.22 -3.01
CA ILE A 91 15.27 -14.85 -1.81
C ILE A 91 15.19 -15.96 -0.77
N GLU A 92 16.31 -16.20 -0.08
CA GLU A 92 16.40 -17.18 1.00
C GLU A 92 15.81 -16.61 2.30
N PHE A 93 15.20 -17.46 3.12
CA PHE A 93 14.57 -17.04 4.38
C PHE A 93 15.55 -16.31 5.31
N ASN A 94 16.70 -16.92 5.61
CA ASN A 94 17.69 -16.33 6.53
C ASN A 94 18.24 -14.99 6.04
N THR A 95 18.45 -14.88 4.72
CA THR A 95 18.89 -13.63 4.08
C THR A 95 17.82 -12.55 4.25
N LEU A 96 16.57 -12.84 3.90
CA LEU A 96 15.47 -11.90 4.06
C LEU A 96 15.30 -11.49 5.54
N TYR A 97 15.32 -12.46 6.46
CA TYR A 97 15.20 -12.22 7.90
C TYR A 97 16.27 -11.25 8.40
N THR A 98 17.53 -11.51 8.07
CA THR A 98 18.66 -10.68 8.50
C THR A 98 18.57 -9.26 7.95
N LEU A 99 18.18 -9.12 6.67
CA LEU A 99 18.04 -7.82 6.03
C LEU A 99 16.92 -6.98 6.68
N VAL A 100 15.77 -7.60 6.92
CA VAL A 100 14.63 -6.92 7.54
C VAL A 100 14.93 -6.52 8.98
N LEU A 101 15.54 -7.41 9.76
CA LEU A 101 15.92 -7.13 11.15
C LEU A 101 16.90 -5.96 11.24
N ASN A 102 17.96 -6.00 10.43
CA ASN A 102 18.95 -4.93 10.41
C ASN A 102 18.33 -3.60 9.98
N LYS A 103 17.39 -3.61 9.02
CA LYS A 103 16.75 -2.37 8.58
C LYS A 103 15.86 -1.77 9.66
N ILE A 104 15.09 -2.59 10.38
CA ILE A 104 14.29 -2.12 11.52
C ILE A 104 15.19 -1.44 12.56
N ARG A 105 16.32 -2.07 12.93
CA ARG A 105 17.28 -1.49 13.88
C ARG A 105 17.91 -0.19 13.37
N GLU A 106 18.26 -0.13 12.09
CA GLU A 106 18.81 1.08 11.46
C GLU A 106 17.80 2.23 11.49
N CYS A 107 16.55 1.97 11.14
CA CYS A 107 15.48 2.96 11.21
C CYS A 107 15.20 3.41 12.66
N ALA A 108 15.18 2.48 13.61
CA ALA A 108 15.03 2.78 15.04
C ALA A 108 16.18 3.66 15.56
N ALA A 109 17.42 3.35 15.18
CA ALA A 109 18.58 4.15 15.54
C ALA A 109 18.53 5.56 14.93
N ALA A 110 18.13 5.67 13.66
CA ALA A 110 17.96 6.97 13.00
C ALA A 110 16.84 7.80 13.66
N ALA A 111 15.72 7.17 14.02
CA ALA A 111 14.60 7.81 14.72
C ALA A 111 14.98 8.31 16.11
N LEU A 112 15.89 7.63 16.81
CA LEU A 112 16.45 8.07 18.10
C LEU A 112 17.45 9.22 17.95
N MET A 113 18.20 9.27 16.86
CA MET A 113 19.19 10.33 16.61
C MET A 113 18.54 11.64 16.20
N ASP A 114 17.61 11.59 15.25
CA ASP A 114 16.94 12.77 14.71
C ASP A 114 15.57 12.37 14.14
N GLY A 115 14.60 12.26 15.04
CA GLY A 115 13.25 11.82 14.71
C GLY A 115 12.53 12.76 13.72
N GLU A 116 12.72 14.07 13.84
CA GLU A 116 12.07 15.05 12.95
C GLU A 116 12.61 14.91 11.52
N ALA A 117 13.94 14.81 11.35
CA ALA A 117 14.51 14.59 10.02
C ALA A 117 14.09 13.24 9.40
N VAL A 118 13.83 12.21 10.21
CA VAL A 118 13.25 10.96 9.72
C VAL A 118 11.79 11.16 9.29
N ALA A 119 10.98 11.84 10.10
CA ALA A 119 9.57 12.10 9.79
C ALA A 119 9.41 12.95 8.52
N ASP A 120 10.24 13.98 8.35
CA ASP A 120 10.26 14.84 7.17
C ASP A 120 10.62 14.03 5.92
N ARG A 121 11.70 13.23 5.96
CA ARG A 121 12.09 12.37 4.83
C ARG A 121 11.01 11.37 4.45
N LEU A 122 10.30 10.78 5.42
CA LEU A 122 9.20 9.87 5.17
C LEU A 122 8.02 10.58 4.50
N THR A 123 7.69 11.78 4.99
CA THR A 123 6.62 12.61 4.44
C THR A 123 6.95 13.05 3.01
N ASP A 124 8.18 13.53 2.77
CA ASP A 124 8.64 13.98 1.46
C ASP A 124 8.69 12.85 0.43
N THR A 125 9.18 11.67 0.83
CA THR A 125 9.24 10.51 -0.05
C THR A 125 7.83 10.09 -0.47
N CYS A 126 6.90 10.03 0.48
CA CYS A 126 5.51 9.71 0.18
C CYS A 126 4.84 10.74 -0.73
N GLN A 127 5.06 12.04 -0.46
CA GLN A 127 4.52 13.12 -1.27
C GLN A 127 5.05 13.05 -2.71
N ASN A 128 6.35 12.80 -2.88
CA ASN A 128 6.96 12.69 -4.20
C ASN A 128 6.48 11.46 -4.98
N GLU A 129 6.34 10.29 -4.33
CA GLU A 129 5.84 9.07 -4.97
C GLU A 129 4.39 9.19 -5.45
N GLN A 130 3.57 9.97 -4.75
CA GLN A 130 2.14 10.10 -5.03
C GLN A 130 1.77 11.39 -5.76
N LYS A 131 2.71 12.32 -5.96
CA LYS A 131 2.47 13.65 -6.54
C LYS A 131 1.69 13.60 -7.84
N ASP A 132 2.15 12.83 -8.82
CA ASP A 132 1.52 12.76 -10.14
C ASP A 132 0.10 12.16 -10.07
N GLN A 133 -0.11 11.18 -9.18
CA GLN A 133 -1.42 10.55 -8.98
C GLN A 133 -2.39 11.52 -8.30
N ARG A 134 -1.91 12.25 -7.30
CA ARG A 134 -2.64 13.28 -6.59
C ARG A 134 -3.04 14.42 -7.53
N GLU A 135 -2.10 14.96 -8.30
CA GLU A 135 -2.36 16.02 -9.28
C GLU A 135 -3.32 15.55 -10.39
N ALA A 136 -3.26 14.28 -10.79
CA ALA A 136 -4.23 13.70 -11.72
C ALA A 136 -5.63 13.59 -11.10
N LEU A 137 -5.72 13.18 -9.84
CA LEU A 137 -7.00 13.10 -9.11
C LEU A 137 -7.60 14.50 -8.90
N GLU A 138 -6.82 15.47 -8.43
CA GLU A 138 -7.25 16.87 -8.26
C GLU A 138 -7.78 17.44 -9.58
N ARG A 139 -7.07 17.25 -10.70
CA ARG A 139 -7.56 17.66 -12.03
C ARG A 139 -8.84 16.96 -12.46
N SER A 140 -9.01 15.68 -12.12
CA SER A 140 -10.25 14.95 -12.40
C SER A 140 -11.42 15.52 -11.59
N LEU A 141 -11.19 15.80 -10.31
CA LEU A 141 -12.18 16.39 -9.42
C LEU A 141 -12.63 17.76 -9.90
N THR A 142 -11.70 18.63 -10.30
CA THR A 142 -12.04 19.93 -10.87
C THR A 142 -12.94 19.80 -12.11
N LYS A 143 -12.65 18.84 -13.00
CA LYS A 143 -13.49 18.59 -14.18
C LYS A 143 -14.89 18.08 -13.82
N ASP A 144 -14.99 17.20 -12.84
CA ASP A 144 -16.28 16.68 -12.37
C ASP A 144 -17.10 17.80 -11.71
N GLU A 145 -16.46 18.70 -10.95
CA GLU A 145 -17.07 19.89 -10.35
C GLU A 145 -17.57 20.88 -11.42
N GLU A 146 -16.73 21.22 -12.41
CA GLU A 146 -17.14 22.05 -13.55
C GLU A 146 -18.33 21.45 -14.31
N ARG A 147 -18.34 20.11 -14.49
CA ARG A 147 -19.45 19.41 -15.13
C ARG A 147 -20.73 19.50 -14.31
N ILE A 148 -20.65 19.38 -12.98
CA ILE A 148 -21.80 19.57 -12.09
C ILE A 148 -22.38 20.97 -12.26
N GLU A 149 -21.57 22.02 -12.29
CA GLU A 149 -22.04 23.40 -12.50
C GLU A 149 -22.73 23.59 -13.86
N VAL A 150 -22.19 22.96 -14.91
CA VAL A 150 -22.82 22.98 -16.25
C VAL A 150 -24.19 22.29 -16.21
N LEU A 151 -24.29 21.14 -15.55
CA LEU A 151 -25.55 20.41 -15.40
C LEU A 151 -26.58 21.24 -14.61
N GLU A 152 -26.17 21.98 -13.59
CA GLU A 152 -27.04 22.88 -12.82
C GLU A 152 -27.61 24.00 -13.71
N LYS A 153 -26.77 24.62 -14.56
CA LYS A 153 -27.22 25.62 -15.54
C LYS A 153 -28.16 25.00 -16.59
N MET A 154 -27.93 23.76 -17.00
CA MET A 154 -28.82 23.05 -17.93
C MET A 154 -30.21 22.82 -17.32
N VAL A 155 -30.30 22.46 -16.04
CA VAL A 155 -31.60 22.29 -15.35
C VAL A 155 -32.41 23.58 -15.35
N LEU A 156 -31.76 24.71 -15.03
CA LEU A 156 -32.42 26.03 -15.05
C LEU A 156 -32.99 26.34 -16.45
N ARG A 157 -32.19 26.12 -17.49
CA ARG A 157 -32.62 26.37 -18.88
C ARG A 157 -33.73 25.42 -19.34
N LEU A 158 -33.69 24.15 -18.94
CA LEU A 158 -34.77 23.19 -19.24
C LEU A 158 -36.10 23.68 -18.65
N TYR A 159 -36.08 24.25 -17.45
CA TYR A 159 -37.27 24.79 -16.81
C TYR A 159 -37.81 26.02 -17.56
N GLU A 160 -36.93 26.94 -17.96
CA GLU A 160 -37.29 28.11 -18.78
C GLU A 160 -37.91 27.71 -20.12
N ASP A 161 -37.33 26.71 -20.80
CA ASP A 161 -37.80 26.21 -22.09
C ASP A 161 -39.16 25.50 -21.97
N MET A 162 -39.40 24.79 -20.87
CA MET A 162 -40.69 24.16 -20.56
C MET A 162 -41.78 25.21 -20.33
N VAL A 163 -41.52 26.20 -19.48
CA VAL A 163 -42.50 27.29 -19.19
C VAL A 163 -42.81 28.11 -20.44
N ALA A 164 -41.82 28.30 -21.34
CA ALA A 164 -42.01 28.96 -22.63
C ALA A 164 -42.73 28.09 -23.68
N GLY A 165 -43.09 26.84 -23.36
CA GLY A 165 -43.78 25.92 -24.27
C GLY A 165 -42.90 25.40 -25.42
N ARG A 166 -41.57 25.54 -25.32
CA ARG A 166 -40.62 25.09 -26.36
C ARG A 166 -40.35 23.58 -26.29
N ILE A 167 -40.59 22.96 -25.13
CA ILE A 167 -40.51 21.52 -24.91
C ILE A 167 -41.74 21.01 -24.17
N THR A 168 -42.07 19.74 -24.37
CA THR A 168 -43.18 19.08 -23.67
C THR A 168 -42.78 18.62 -22.27
N ASP A 169 -43.76 18.46 -21.38
CA ASP A 169 -43.53 17.95 -20.02
C ASP A 169 -42.86 16.56 -20.02
N ALA A 170 -43.23 15.69 -20.96
CA ALA A 170 -42.62 14.37 -21.10
C ALA A 170 -41.11 14.46 -21.41
N ASN A 171 -40.72 15.37 -22.30
CA ASN A 171 -39.32 15.59 -22.64
C ASN A 171 -38.55 16.27 -21.50
N PHE A 172 -39.17 17.24 -20.82
CA PHE A 172 -38.59 17.87 -19.63
C PHE A 172 -38.28 16.84 -18.55
N ASN A 173 -39.26 16.01 -18.18
CA ASN A 173 -39.09 14.98 -17.15
C ASN A 173 -37.98 13.97 -17.50
N LEU A 174 -37.90 13.55 -18.78
CA LEU A 174 -36.86 12.64 -19.24
C LEU A 174 -35.46 13.28 -19.16
N LEU A 175 -35.30 14.52 -19.61
CA LEU A 175 -34.01 15.22 -19.60
C LEU A 175 -33.59 15.55 -18.17
N LEU A 176 -34.51 16.06 -17.34
CA LEU A 176 -34.27 16.34 -15.93
C LEU A 176 -33.81 15.09 -15.18
N SER A 177 -34.49 13.96 -15.36
CA SER A 177 -34.13 12.69 -14.74
C SER A 177 -32.71 12.24 -15.12
N LYS A 178 -32.34 12.35 -16.39
CA LYS A 178 -30.98 12.03 -16.87
C LYS A 178 -29.93 12.95 -16.27
N THR A 179 -30.18 14.26 -16.28
CA THR A 179 -29.28 15.28 -15.73
C THR A 179 -29.08 15.09 -14.22
N GLN A 180 -30.14 14.85 -13.46
CA GLN A 180 -30.07 14.61 -12.02
C GLN A 180 -29.30 13.32 -11.69
N LYS A 181 -29.49 12.27 -12.49
CA LYS A 181 -28.73 11.02 -12.34
C LYS A 181 -27.23 11.26 -12.52
N GLU A 182 -26.83 11.97 -13.58
CA GLU A 182 -25.42 12.32 -13.82
C GLU A 182 -24.85 13.17 -12.69
N GLN A 183 -25.59 14.17 -12.20
CA GLN A 183 -25.17 14.99 -11.04
C GLN A 183 -24.94 14.14 -9.79
N ALA A 184 -25.84 13.19 -9.49
CA ALA A 184 -25.69 12.32 -8.33
C ALA A 184 -24.43 11.44 -8.42
N GLU A 185 -24.17 10.86 -9.60
CA GLU A 185 -22.98 10.06 -9.86
C GLU A 185 -21.69 10.88 -9.73
N LEU A 186 -21.66 12.09 -10.29
CA LEU A 186 -20.51 12.99 -10.20
C LEU A 186 -20.28 13.49 -8.77
N ARG A 187 -21.33 13.88 -8.05
CA ARG A 187 -21.21 14.32 -6.64
C ARG A 187 -20.68 13.20 -5.76
N ALA A 188 -21.11 11.95 -5.97
CA ALA A 188 -20.58 10.80 -5.26
C ALA A 188 -19.09 10.56 -5.55
N LYS A 189 -18.66 10.70 -6.82
CA LYS A 189 -17.24 10.62 -7.20
C LYS A 189 -16.41 11.73 -6.57
N VAL A 190 -16.92 12.97 -6.58
CA VAL A 190 -16.24 14.12 -5.99
C VAL A 190 -16.06 13.94 -4.49
N GLU A 191 -17.10 13.50 -3.79
CA GLU A 191 -17.04 13.21 -2.36
C GLU A 191 -16.03 12.11 -2.03
N ASP A 192 -16.03 11.00 -2.78
CA ASP A 192 -15.06 9.92 -2.60
C ASP A 192 -13.63 10.36 -2.89
N GLY A 193 -13.40 11.12 -3.96
CA GLY A 193 -12.07 11.62 -4.30
C GLY A 193 -11.55 12.66 -3.30
N ARG A 194 -12.40 13.54 -2.77
CA ARG A 194 -12.03 14.48 -1.71
C ARG A 194 -11.64 13.76 -0.41
N LYS A 195 -12.35 12.68 -0.04
CA LYS A 195 -11.96 11.83 1.10
C LYS A 195 -10.58 11.22 0.90
N ARG A 196 -10.28 10.72 -0.31
CA ARG A 196 -8.95 10.17 -0.62
C ARG A 196 -7.83 11.20 -0.47
N LEU A 197 -8.05 12.43 -0.94
CA LEU A 197 -7.08 13.54 -0.77
C LEU A 197 -6.92 13.94 0.70
N ALA A 198 -8.01 13.94 1.49
CA ALA A 198 -7.93 14.27 2.92
C ALA A 198 -7.17 13.22 3.73
N ASP A 199 -7.26 11.94 3.37
CA ASP A 199 -6.50 10.86 3.99
C ASP A 199 -4.98 11.02 3.79
N GLU A 200 -4.52 11.71 2.74
CA GLU A 200 -3.09 11.98 2.52
C GLU A 200 -2.51 12.99 3.53
N ILE A 201 -3.30 13.95 4.03
CA ILE A 201 -2.86 14.93 5.04
C ILE A 201 -2.56 14.25 6.39
N ARG A 202 -3.26 13.14 6.69
CA ARG A 202 -3.00 12.35 7.91
C ARG A 202 -1.62 11.69 7.90
N LEU A 203 -1.00 11.53 6.74
CA LEU A 203 0.27 10.83 6.60
C LEU A 203 1.43 11.52 7.33
N ALA A 204 1.44 12.85 7.39
CA ALA A 204 2.46 13.60 8.13
C ALA A 204 2.36 13.38 9.66
N VAL A 205 1.13 13.21 10.16
CA VAL A 205 0.87 12.90 11.58
C VAL A 205 1.25 11.45 11.88
N ASP A 206 0.86 10.54 10.99
CA ASP A 206 1.19 9.11 11.06
C ASP A 206 2.73 8.90 11.03
N ALA A 207 3.47 9.65 10.20
CA ALA A 207 4.94 9.57 10.12
C ALA A 207 5.64 9.89 11.46
N ARG A 208 5.19 10.94 12.18
CA ARG A 208 5.75 11.29 13.49
C ARG A 208 5.45 10.24 14.56
N GLN A 209 4.22 9.74 14.60
CA GLN A 209 3.84 8.66 15.54
C GLN A 209 4.60 7.37 15.26
N TRP A 210 4.84 7.06 14.00
CA TRP A 210 5.67 5.93 13.62
C TRP A 210 7.13 6.11 14.07
N VAL A 211 7.69 7.32 13.94
CA VAL A 211 9.04 7.64 14.41
C VAL A 211 9.16 7.36 15.91
N GLU A 212 8.20 7.81 16.72
CA GLU A 212 8.18 7.52 18.16
C GLU A 212 8.12 6.01 18.42
N SER A 213 7.26 5.30 17.68
CA SER A 213 7.03 3.88 17.92
C SER A 213 8.17 2.97 17.47
N ILE A 214 8.92 3.33 16.42
CA ILE A 214 10.01 2.46 15.93
C ILE A 214 11.25 2.51 16.82
N GLN A 215 11.41 3.56 17.64
CA GLN A 215 12.57 3.73 18.53
C GLN A 215 12.74 2.55 19.50
N GLU A 216 11.64 1.96 19.96
CA GLU A 216 11.64 0.78 20.85
C GLU A 216 12.31 -0.45 20.22
N TYR A 217 12.44 -0.47 18.90
CA TYR A 217 12.94 -1.62 18.13
C TYR A 217 14.44 -1.57 17.85
N ARG A 218 15.19 -0.65 18.50
CA ARG A 218 16.63 -0.50 18.30
C ARG A 218 17.41 -1.78 18.65
N ASP A 219 17.10 -2.36 19.80
CA ASP A 219 17.89 -3.44 20.40
C ASP A 219 17.21 -4.82 20.31
N ILE A 220 16.16 -4.94 19.48
CA ILE A 220 15.48 -6.23 19.28
C ILE A 220 16.48 -7.25 18.77
N THR A 221 16.52 -8.43 19.37
CA THR A 221 17.44 -9.50 18.97
C THR A 221 16.84 -10.37 17.87
N GLU A 222 15.53 -10.53 17.90
CA GLU A 222 14.77 -11.43 17.03
C GLU A 222 13.51 -10.75 16.49
N LEU A 223 13.13 -11.11 15.26
CA LEU A 223 11.83 -10.80 14.68
C LEU A 223 10.86 -11.96 14.90
N ASP A 224 9.65 -11.60 15.32
CA ASP A 224 8.49 -12.48 15.27
C ASP A 224 7.47 -11.97 14.22
N ALA A 225 6.50 -12.82 13.90
CA ALA A 225 5.46 -12.48 12.94
C ALA A 225 4.59 -11.31 13.42
N ALA A 226 4.39 -11.15 14.73
CA ALA A 226 3.60 -10.06 15.28
C ALA A 226 4.27 -8.70 15.04
N THR A 227 5.56 -8.58 15.34
CA THR A 227 6.39 -7.40 15.12
C THR A 227 6.45 -7.03 13.65
N LEU A 228 6.63 -8.02 12.76
CA LEU A 228 6.63 -7.78 11.32
C LEU A 228 5.29 -7.24 10.82
N ASN A 229 4.18 -7.86 11.19
CA ASN A 229 2.86 -7.40 10.74
C ASN A 229 2.46 -6.04 11.34
N ARG A 230 3.06 -5.66 12.46
CA ARG A 230 2.87 -4.34 13.08
C ARG A 230 3.67 -3.26 12.37
N LEU A 231 4.96 -3.50 12.09
CA LEU A 231 5.88 -2.51 11.52
C LEU A 231 5.88 -2.46 10.01
N ILE A 232 5.62 -3.57 9.33
CA ILE A 232 5.82 -3.71 7.89
C ILE A 232 4.49 -3.93 7.19
N LYS A 233 4.24 -3.08 6.20
CA LYS A 233 3.08 -3.19 5.32
C LYS A 233 3.31 -4.24 4.23
N GLU A 234 4.42 -4.13 3.51
CA GLU A 234 4.85 -5.10 2.50
C GLU A 234 6.36 -5.00 2.23
N ILE A 235 6.90 -6.05 1.61
CA ILE A 235 8.30 -6.14 1.20
C ILE A 235 8.31 -6.51 -0.28
N VAL A 236 8.84 -5.63 -1.11
CA VAL A 236 8.93 -5.84 -2.56
C VAL A 236 10.32 -6.38 -2.88
N VAL A 237 10.37 -7.54 -3.52
CA VAL A 237 11.60 -8.18 -3.98
C VAL A 237 11.75 -7.90 -5.46
N HIS A 238 12.85 -7.24 -5.81
CA HIS A 238 13.23 -6.93 -7.18
C HIS A 238 14.36 -7.85 -7.64
N GLU A 239 14.40 -8.13 -8.93
CA GLU A 239 15.46 -8.93 -9.54
C GLU A 239 15.91 -8.29 -10.86
N THR A 240 17.21 -8.04 -10.95
CA THR A 240 17.87 -7.56 -12.18
C THR A 240 18.91 -8.58 -12.61
N ILE A 241 19.01 -8.84 -13.91
CA ILE A 241 19.97 -9.79 -14.46
C ILE A 241 20.86 -9.03 -15.43
N ASP A 242 22.14 -8.96 -15.11
CA ASP A 242 23.14 -8.26 -15.91
C ASP A 242 23.49 -9.06 -17.17
N SER A 243 24.20 -8.41 -18.10
CA SER A 243 24.62 -9.00 -19.38
C SER A 243 25.55 -10.22 -19.22
N ASP A 244 26.27 -10.29 -18.10
CA ASP A 244 27.11 -11.42 -17.68
C ASP A 244 26.30 -12.57 -17.03
N LYS A 245 24.97 -12.43 -16.95
CA LYS A 245 24.01 -13.33 -16.28
C LYS A 245 24.13 -13.36 -14.76
N THR A 246 24.80 -12.39 -14.15
CA THR A 246 24.78 -12.19 -12.70
C THR A 246 23.40 -11.71 -12.28
N ARG A 247 22.86 -12.29 -11.21
CA ARG A 247 21.52 -11.98 -10.69
C ARG A 247 21.66 -11.09 -9.47
N HIS A 248 21.11 -9.89 -9.55
CA HIS A 248 21.04 -8.91 -8.49
C HIS A 248 19.65 -8.97 -7.86
N ILE A 249 19.60 -9.17 -6.55
CA ILE A 249 18.36 -9.15 -5.77
C ILE A 249 18.42 -7.93 -4.86
N SER A 250 17.44 -7.06 -4.98
CA SER A 250 17.21 -5.96 -4.03
C SER A 250 15.86 -6.13 -3.36
N ILE A 251 15.76 -5.62 -2.13
CA ILE A 251 14.52 -5.61 -1.39
C ILE A 251 14.17 -4.18 -1.01
N GLU A 252 12.89 -3.88 -1.11
CA GLU A 252 12.28 -2.62 -0.74
C GLU A 252 11.28 -2.92 0.39
N ILE A 253 11.36 -2.17 1.48
CA ILE A 253 10.56 -2.44 2.69
C ILE A 253 9.65 -1.26 2.92
N HIS A 254 8.34 -1.50 2.87
CA HIS A 254 7.33 -0.49 3.13
C HIS A 254 6.86 -0.63 4.58
N PHE A 255 7.11 0.41 5.38
CA PHE A 255 6.67 0.43 6.77
C PHE A 255 5.19 0.82 6.88
N ASN A 256 4.55 0.33 7.94
CA ASN A 256 3.21 0.75 8.32
C ASN A 256 3.31 2.01 9.17
N LEU A 257 3.04 3.17 8.57
CA LEU A 257 3.14 4.46 9.28
C LEU A 257 1.97 4.73 10.23
N LYS A 258 0.94 3.88 10.27
CA LYS A 258 -0.18 4.09 11.17
C LYS A 258 0.26 4.03 12.64
N PRO A 259 -0.37 4.82 13.53
CA PRO A 259 -0.12 4.74 14.96
C PRO A 259 -0.20 3.31 15.46
N ILE A 260 0.81 2.93 16.22
CA ILE A 260 0.91 1.62 16.82
C ILE A 260 0.02 1.67 18.07
N PRO A 261 -1.04 0.85 18.15
CA PRO A 261 -1.87 0.84 19.35
C PRO A 261 -1.04 0.38 20.54
N GLU A 262 -1.16 1.10 21.66
CA GLU A 262 -0.54 0.72 22.93
C GLU A 262 -0.94 -0.73 23.28
N VAL A 263 0.07 -1.57 23.51
CA VAL A 263 -0.15 -2.95 23.95
C VAL A 263 -0.46 -2.89 25.43
N GLU A 264 -1.71 -3.19 25.82
CA GLU A 264 -2.00 -3.62 27.20
C GLU A 264 -1.14 -4.86 27.46
N GLN A 265 -0.12 -4.70 28.29
CA GLN A 265 0.68 -5.82 28.77
C GLN A 265 -0.28 -6.77 29.50
N VAL A 266 -0.55 -7.93 28.90
CA VAL A 266 -1.23 -9.02 29.59
C VAL A 266 -0.21 -9.57 30.58
N THR A 267 -0.18 -9.00 31.77
CA THR A 267 0.47 -9.59 32.94
C THR A 267 -0.24 -10.89 33.25
N ALA A 268 0.47 -12.01 33.14
CA ALA A 268 0.11 -13.27 33.78
C ALA A 268 0.80 -13.36 35.15
#